data_AF-I3RB96-F1
#
_entry.id   AF-I3RB96-F1
#
_cell.length_a   1.000
_cell.length_b   1.000
_cell.length_c   1.000
_cell.angle_alpha   90.00
_cell.angle_beta   90.00
_cell.angle_gamma   90.00
#
_symmetry.space_group_name_H-M   'P 1'
#
loop_
_entity.id
_entity.type
_entity.pdbx_description
1 polymer ?
#
loop_
_entity_poly.entity_id
_entity_poly.type
_entity_poly.pdbx_seq_one_letter_code
_entity_poly.pdbx_strand_id
1 'polypeptide(L)'
;MKKSLATAGIAGGILTSVEPVAAAEHTVTIEGNGTYELDFSHSPGVYGELNGGQVEETFDGLITEIRMFGDLTVDADSTDEGGNARITVEGDGDYGFTIANEHGADIHKESNCESSDSISGQDVTGSLNGYDNLDKYDTTAAISYATTWENPDAKVEIYYNI
;
A
#
# COMPACT_ATOMS: atom_id res chain seq x y z
N MET A 1 -11.38 -32.69 0.81
CA MET A 1 -10.62 -33.60 1.71
C MET A 1 -10.96 -33.26 3.15
N LYS A 2 -11.31 -34.27 3.96
CA LYS A 2 -11.65 -34.14 5.39
C LYS A 2 -10.36 -33.94 6.21
N LYS A 3 -10.35 -33.01 7.16
CA LYS A 3 -9.42 -33.04 8.30
C LYS A 3 -10.22 -33.03 9.59
N SER A 4 -10.22 -34.17 10.27
CA SER A 4 -10.77 -34.40 11.60
C SER A 4 -9.79 -33.85 12.63
N LEU A 5 -10.25 -33.03 13.57
CA LEU A 5 -9.46 -32.67 14.76
C LEU A 5 -10.03 -33.44 15.96
N ALA A 6 -9.17 -34.23 16.60
CA ALA A 6 -9.52 -35.13 17.68
C ALA A 6 -9.79 -34.37 18.99
N THR A 7 -10.81 -34.86 19.71
CA THR A 7 -11.19 -34.49 21.07
C THR A 7 -10.03 -34.52 22.05
N ALA A 8 -9.87 -33.43 22.81
CA ALA A 8 -9.29 -33.42 24.15
C ALA A 8 -10.31 -32.77 25.10
N GLY A 9 -10.77 -33.53 26.10
CA GLY A 9 -11.68 -33.04 27.13
C GLY A 9 -10.93 -32.24 28.19
N ILE A 10 -11.47 -31.08 28.56
CA ILE A 10 -11.13 -30.37 29.80
C ILE A 10 -12.45 -29.91 30.43
N ALA A 11 -12.61 -30.25 31.71
CA ALA A 11 -13.77 -29.94 32.52
C ALA A 11 -13.82 -28.45 32.89
N GLY A 12 -15.03 -27.89 32.98
CA GLY A 12 -15.36 -26.74 33.83
C GLY A 12 -14.93 -25.37 33.31
N GLY A 13 -15.75 -24.77 32.46
CA GLY A 13 -15.69 -23.35 32.12
C GLY A 13 -16.75 -23.06 31.06
N ILE A 14 -17.55 -22.02 31.25
CA ILE A 14 -18.50 -21.58 30.21
C ILE A 14 -17.66 -21.28 28.97
N LEU A 15 -17.83 -22.09 27.91
CA LEU A 15 -17.38 -21.74 26.56
C LEU A 15 -18.27 -20.59 26.10
N THR A 16 -17.94 -19.37 26.50
CA THR A 16 -18.38 -18.20 25.75
C THR A 16 -17.82 -18.38 24.36
N SER A 17 -18.70 -18.60 23.38
CA SER A 17 -18.35 -18.47 21.97
C SER A 17 -17.62 -17.14 21.83
N VAL A 18 -16.31 -17.19 21.58
CA VAL A 18 -15.59 -16.02 21.09
C VAL A 18 -16.11 -15.90 19.66
N GLU A 19 -17.09 -15.03 19.45
CA GLU A 19 -17.40 -14.61 18.09
C GLU A 19 -16.11 -14.00 17.55
N PRO A 20 -15.60 -14.45 16.39
CA PRO A 20 -14.48 -13.77 15.78
C PRO A 20 -14.90 -12.32 15.58
N VAL A 21 -14.16 -11.39 16.18
CA VAL A 21 -14.25 -9.99 15.81
C VAL A 21 -13.92 -9.97 14.31
N ALA A 22 -14.87 -9.54 13.49
CA ALA A 22 -14.60 -9.31 12.08
C ALA A 22 -13.41 -8.36 12.00
N ALA A 23 -12.38 -8.73 11.23
CA ALA A 23 -11.28 -7.81 10.95
C ALA A 23 -11.87 -6.52 10.35
N ALA A 24 -11.23 -5.37 10.59
CA ALA A 24 -11.62 -4.14 9.91
C ALA A 24 -11.38 -4.38 8.41
N GLU A 25 -12.46 -4.39 7.62
CA GLU A 25 -12.36 -4.54 6.18
C GLU A 25 -12.06 -3.16 5.59
N HIS A 26 -10.87 -3.01 5.01
CA HIS A 26 -10.42 -1.84 4.28
C HIS A 26 -10.74 -2.03 2.79
N THR A 27 -10.80 -0.93 2.05
CA THR A 27 -11.02 -0.95 0.60
C THR A 27 -9.88 -0.27 -0.13
N VAL A 28 -9.45 -0.84 -1.25
CA VAL A 28 -8.56 -0.20 -2.21
C VAL A 28 -9.24 -0.14 -3.58
N THR A 29 -9.25 1.04 -4.15
CA THR A 29 -9.73 1.37 -5.48
C THR A 29 -8.53 1.54 -6.41
N ILE A 30 -8.54 0.88 -7.56
CA ILE A 30 -7.54 1.05 -8.60
C ILE A 30 -8.23 1.53 -9.87
N GLU A 31 -7.74 2.63 -10.45
CA GLU A 31 -8.29 3.27 -11.63
C GLU A 31 -7.21 3.49 -12.69
N GLY A 32 -7.61 3.47 -13.96
CA GLY A 32 -6.74 3.90 -15.07
C GLY A 32 -6.44 2.81 -16.10
N ASN A 33 -5.24 2.86 -16.68
CA ASN A 33 -4.79 1.99 -17.74
C ASN A 33 -3.36 1.49 -17.48
N GLY A 34 -3.23 0.21 -17.17
CA GLY A 34 -1.96 -0.39 -16.78
C GLY A 34 -2.12 -1.72 -16.05
N THR A 35 -1.00 -2.24 -15.57
CA THR A 35 -0.95 -3.43 -14.71
C THR A 35 -0.63 -3.01 -13.27
N TYR A 36 -1.27 -3.63 -12.28
CA TYR A 36 -1.03 -3.39 -10.86
C TYR A 36 -0.75 -4.69 -10.10
N GLU A 37 0.04 -4.58 -9.04
CA GLU A 37 0.27 -5.61 -8.02
C GLU A 37 0.25 -4.94 -6.65
N LEU A 38 -0.58 -5.42 -5.72
CA LEU A 38 -0.67 -4.94 -4.34
C LEU A 38 -0.43 -6.11 -3.39
N ASP A 39 0.46 -5.94 -2.41
CA ASP A 39 0.63 -6.89 -1.31
C ASP A 39 0.11 -6.32 0.00
N PHE A 40 -0.46 -7.19 0.83
CA PHE A 40 -1.04 -6.84 2.13
C PHE A 40 -0.43 -7.67 3.26
N SER A 41 -0.41 -7.12 4.48
CA SER A 41 0.16 -7.82 5.64
C SER A 41 -0.67 -9.03 6.11
N HIS A 42 -2.01 -8.97 5.98
CA HIS A 42 -2.93 -10.00 6.47
C HIS A 42 -3.87 -10.57 5.39
N SER A 43 -3.76 -10.08 4.16
CA SER A 43 -4.56 -10.55 3.02
C SER A 43 -3.68 -11.07 1.89
N PRO A 44 -4.17 -12.00 1.05
CA PRO A 44 -3.49 -12.35 -0.18
C PRO A 44 -3.31 -11.12 -1.06
N GLY A 45 -2.12 -10.96 -1.64
CA GLY A 45 -1.88 -9.91 -2.64
C GLY A 45 -2.81 -10.04 -3.85
N VAL A 46 -3.07 -8.91 -4.50
CA VAL A 46 -3.91 -8.81 -5.69
C VAL A 46 -3.09 -8.34 -6.87
N TYR A 47 -3.42 -8.86 -8.05
CA TYR A 47 -2.77 -8.51 -9.31
C TYR A 47 -3.83 -8.38 -10.40
N GLY A 48 -3.71 -7.37 -11.24
CA GLY A 48 -4.65 -7.17 -12.35
C GLY A 48 -4.12 -6.25 -13.45
N GLU A 49 -4.88 -6.18 -14.53
CA GLU A 49 -4.64 -5.29 -15.68
C GLU A 49 -5.93 -4.52 -15.98
N LEU A 50 -5.82 -3.19 -16.03
CA LEU A 50 -6.89 -2.29 -16.43
C LEU A 50 -6.59 -1.74 -17.83
N ASN A 51 -7.62 -1.75 -18.69
CA ASN A 51 -7.59 -1.11 -20.00
C ASN A 51 -8.53 0.10 -20.00
N GLY A 52 -8.45 0.93 -18.94
CA GLY A 52 -9.45 1.92 -18.57
C GLY A 52 -10.47 1.37 -17.56
N GLY A 53 -11.04 2.25 -16.74
CA GLY A 53 -12.05 1.92 -15.75
C GLY A 53 -11.50 1.86 -14.33
N GLN A 54 -12.22 1.17 -13.45
CA GLN A 54 -11.99 1.09 -12.01
C GLN A 54 -12.25 -0.34 -11.54
N VAL A 55 -11.44 -0.79 -10.57
CA VAL A 55 -11.67 -1.99 -9.76
C VAL A 55 -11.58 -1.62 -8.29
N GLU A 56 -12.37 -2.29 -7.46
CA GLU A 56 -12.36 -2.13 -6.01
C GLU A 56 -12.09 -3.50 -5.39
N GLU A 57 -11.14 -3.55 -4.46
CA GLU A 57 -10.73 -4.76 -3.75
C GLU A 57 -10.82 -4.50 -2.24
N THR A 58 -11.26 -5.51 -1.49
CA THR A 58 -11.31 -5.47 -0.02
C THR A 58 -10.11 -6.19 0.55
N PHE A 59 -9.48 -5.62 1.59
CA PHE A 59 -8.34 -6.22 2.27
C PHE A 59 -8.39 -6.01 3.78
N ASP A 60 -7.57 -6.78 4.49
CA ASP A 60 -7.29 -6.69 5.93
C ASP A 60 -5.80 -6.40 6.14
N GLY A 61 -5.49 -5.59 7.15
CA GLY A 61 -4.15 -5.15 7.50
C GLY A 61 -3.66 -3.92 6.72
N LEU A 62 -2.36 -3.89 6.43
CA LEU A 62 -1.66 -2.76 5.79
C LEU A 62 -1.23 -3.12 4.37
N ILE A 63 -1.19 -2.14 3.47
CA ILE A 63 -0.58 -2.28 2.14
C ILE A 63 0.94 -2.20 2.26
N THR A 64 1.63 -3.30 1.95
CA THR A 64 3.09 -3.42 2.07
C THR A 64 3.83 -3.20 0.75
N GLU A 65 3.16 -3.35 -0.39
CA GLU A 65 3.76 -3.06 -1.70
C GLU A 65 2.69 -2.58 -2.68
N ILE A 66 3.06 -1.59 -3.51
CA ILE A 66 2.27 -1.12 -4.65
C ILE A 66 3.18 -1.10 -5.88
N ARG A 67 2.94 -1.98 -6.85
CA ARG A 67 3.59 -1.91 -8.17
C ARG A 67 2.61 -1.45 -9.21
N MET A 68 2.98 -0.45 -10.01
CA MET A 68 2.13 0.12 -11.05
C MET A 68 2.93 0.23 -12.36
N PHE A 69 2.38 -0.34 -13.42
CA PHE A 69 2.95 -0.26 -14.77
C PHE A 69 1.93 0.40 -15.69
N GLY A 70 2.16 1.65 -16.07
CA GLY A 70 1.20 2.45 -16.86
C GLY A 70 0.62 3.63 -16.07
N ASP A 71 -0.48 4.18 -16.57
CA ASP A 71 -1.16 5.35 -16.02
C ASP A 71 -2.27 4.88 -15.06
N LEU A 72 -1.91 4.72 -13.78
CA LEU A 72 -2.77 4.13 -12.76
C LEU A 72 -2.85 5.03 -11.53
N THR A 73 -3.99 4.95 -10.86
CA THR A 73 -4.22 5.54 -9.55
C THR A 73 -4.68 4.43 -8.61
N VAL A 74 -4.10 4.37 -7.42
CA VAL A 74 -4.47 3.47 -6.32
C VAL A 74 -4.90 4.36 -5.15
N ASP A 75 -6.13 4.20 -4.69
CA ASP A 75 -6.72 4.93 -3.56
C ASP A 75 -7.24 3.93 -2.53
N ALA A 76 -6.63 3.91 -1.36
CA ALA A 76 -6.86 2.97 -0.27
C ALA A 76 -7.37 3.70 0.97
N ASP A 77 -8.56 3.31 1.42
CA ASP A 77 -9.08 3.69 2.72
C ASP A 77 -8.50 2.74 3.78
N SER A 78 -7.28 3.03 4.23
CA SER A 78 -6.61 2.28 5.30
C SER A 78 -6.80 3.02 6.62
N THR A 79 -7.63 2.47 7.52
CA THR A 79 -7.82 3.04 8.88
C THR A 79 -6.87 2.44 9.92
N ASP A 80 -5.99 1.51 9.54
CA ASP A 80 -4.99 0.97 10.47
C ASP A 80 -3.82 1.96 10.60
N GLU A 81 -3.46 2.32 11.84
CA GLU A 81 -2.34 3.21 12.13
C GLU A 81 -1.02 2.59 11.63
N GLY A 82 -0.60 2.97 10.42
CA GLY A 82 0.72 2.64 9.91
C GLY A 82 1.79 3.22 10.82
N GLY A 83 2.77 2.40 11.19
CA GLY A 83 3.97 2.85 11.91
C GLY A 83 4.93 3.64 11.02
N ASN A 84 6.17 3.81 11.48
CA ASN A 84 7.23 4.40 10.64
C ASN A 84 7.45 3.53 9.40
N ALA A 85 7.18 4.08 8.23
CA ALA A 85 7.30 3.42 6.94
C ALA A 85 8.43 4.05 6.13
N ARG A 86 9.24 3.20 5.51
CA ARG A 86 10.21 3.61 4.50
C ARG A 86 9.62 3.34 3.13
N ILE A 87 9.58 4.37 2.30
CA ILE A 87 9.03 4.31 0.96
C ILE A 87 10.20 4.33 -0.02
N THR A 88 10.18 3.39 -0.94
CA THR A 88 11.14 3.33 -2.04
C THR A 88 10.37 3.43 -3.34
N VAL A 89 10.73 4.40 -4.18
CA VAL A 89 10.21 4.51 -5.54
C VAL A 89 11.31 4.08 -6.50
N GLU A 90 11.06 3.04 -7.28
CA GLU A 90 11.97 2.50 -8.29
C GLU A 90 11.32 2.55 -9.66
N GLY A 91 12.10 2.74 -10.73
CA GLY A 91 11.54 2.80 -12.08
C GLY A 91 12.10 3.89 -12.98
N ASP A 92 11.36 4.17 -14.05
CA ASP A 92 11.60 5.30 -14.95
C ASP A 92 10.30 6.10 -15.12
N GLY A 93 10.42 7.44 -15.13
CA GLY A 93 9.32 8.37 -15.39
C GLY A 93 8.85 9.17 -14.18
N ASP A 94 7.78 9.93 -14.39
CA ASP A 94 7.19 10.79 -13.36
C ASP A 94 6.25 9.96 -12.45
N TYR A 95 6.32 10.20 -11.14
CA TYR A 95 5.53 9.48 -10.15
C TYR A 95 4.92 10.43 -9.12
N GLY A 96 3.80 10.01 -8.54
CA GLY A 96 3.16 10.68 -7.42
C GLY A 96 2.69 9.70 -6.35
N PHE A 97 2.76 10.10 -5.09
CA PHE A 97 2.05 9.37 -4.05
C PHE A 97 1.61 10.33 -2.96
N THR A 98 0.49 10.00 -2.32
CA THR A 98 -0.06 10.78 -1.23
C THR A 98 -0.13 9.90 0.01
N ILE A 99 0.45 10.40 1.09
CA ILE A 99 0.42 9.72 2.38
C ILE A 99 -0.78 10.25 3.16
N ALA A 100 -1.96 9.64 3.04
CA ALA A 100 -3.01 9.98 3.99
C ALA A 100 -2.78 9.24 5.31
N ASN A 101 -2.63 10.06 6.33
CA ASN A 101 -2.94 9.70 7.69
C ASN A 101 -4.14 10.55 8.10
N GLU A 102 -5.19 9.96 8.68
CA GLU A 102 -6.24 10.71 9.37
C GLU A 102 -5.66 11.67 10.44
N HIS A 103 -4.42 11.43 10.90
CA HIS A 103 -3.71 12.19 11.92
C HIS A 103 -2.58 13.11 11.40
N GLY A 104 -2.39 13.21 10.09
CA GLY A 104 -1.26 13.94 9.49
C GLY A 104 0.00 13.08 9.44
N ALA A 105 0.73 13.17 8.32
CA ALA A 105 1.97 12.43 8.11
C ALA A 105 3.10 13.43 7.85
N ASP A 106 4.22 13.25 8.55
CA ASP A 106 5.48 13.89 8.15
C ASP A 106 6.15 13.03 7.08
N ILE A 107 6.64 13.65 6.02
CA ILE A 107 7.36 12.99 4.93
C ILE A 107 8.72 13.66 4.81
N HIS A 108 9.79 12.85 4.84
CA HIS A 108 11.15 13.34 4.68
C HIS A 108 11.82 12.64 3.50
N LYS A 109 12.47 13.42 2.64
CA LYS A 109 13.42 12.90 1.66
C LYS A 109 14.62 12.33 2.40
N GLU A 110 15.00 11.10 2.10
CA GLU A 110 16.20 10.48 2.69
C GLU A 110 17.40 10.56 1.75
N SER A 111 17.28 9.95 0.57
CA SER A 111 18.41 9.78 -0.35
C SER A 111 17.95 9.68 -1.78
N ASN A 112 18.82 10.12 -2.69
CA ASN A 112 18.70 10.08 -4.15
C ASN A 112 17.57 10.94 -4.76
N CYS A 113 16.61 11.39 -3.96
CA CYS A 113 15.58 12.33 -4.41
C CYS A 113 16.17 13.54 -5.13
N GLU A 114 15.70 13.81 -6.34
CA GLU A 114 16.14 14.93 -7.13
C GLU A 114 15.71 16.27 -6.49
N SER A 115 16.39 17.33 -6.91
CA SER A 115 16.03 18.69 -6.49
C SER A 115 14.66 19.15 -7.00
N SER A 116 14.17 18.50 -8.07
CA SER A 116 12.85 18.71 -8.65
C SER A 116 11.73 18.04 -7.86
N ASP A 117 12.04 16.99 -7.08
CA ASP A 117 11.02 16.32 -6.30
C ASP A 117 10.42 17.28 -5.28
N SER A 118 9.12 17.16 -5.09
CA SER A 118 8.36 18.06 -4.24
C SER A 118 7.64 17.28 -3.15
N ILE A 119 7.63 17.86 -1.96
CA ILE A 119 6.73 17.47 -0.88
C ILE A 119 5.86 18.69 -0.61
N SER A 120 4.55 18.55 -0.80
CA SER A 120 3.56 19.60 -0.56
C SER A 120 2.47 19.07 0.37
N GLY A 121 2.68 19.22 1.67
CA GLY A 121 1.79 18.62 2.67
C GLY A 121 1.99 17.11 2.69
N GLN A 122 0.96 16.35 2.29
CA GLN A 122 0.98 14.88 2.23
C GLN A 122 1.29 14.34 0.83
N ASP A 123 1.38 15.21 -0.17
CA ASP A 123 1.63 14.84 -1.55
C ASP A 123 3.12 14.86 -1.84
N VAL A 124 3.60 13.78 -2.43
CA VAL A 124 4.94 13.66 -3.00
C VAL A 124 4.80 13.53 -4.50
N THR A 125 5.56 14.33 -5.23
CA THR A 125 5.71 14.20 -6.68
C THR A 125 7.19 14.20 -7.00
N GLY A 126 7.66 13.25 -7.76
CA GLY A 126 9.05 13.19 -8.19
C GLY A 126 9.16 12.65 -9.60
N SER A 127 10.40 12.60 -10.08
CA SER A 127 10.67 12.10 -11.41
C SER A 127 11.96 11.29 -11.39
N LEU A 128 11.88 10.01 -11.72
CA LEU A 128 13.05 9.15 -11.85
C LEU A 128 13.71 9.45 -13.19
N ASN A 129 14.61 10.45 -13.18
CA ASN A 129 15.20 11.03 -14.38
C ASN A 129 16.72 11.08 -14.27
N GLY A 130 17.44 10.14 -14.90
CA GLY A 130 18.91 10.21 -14.96
C GLY A 130 19.61 8.87 -14.99
N TYR A 131 20.66 8.75 -14.16
CA TYR A 131 21.42 7.51 -13.96
C TYR A 131 21.02 6.79 -12.67
N ASP A 132 20.22 7.43 -11.82
CA ASP A 132 19.54 6.88 -10.67
C ASP A 132 18.05 6.73 -10.97
N ASN A 133 17.53 5.58 -10.56
CA ASN A 133 16.17 5.13 -10.82
C ASN A 133 15.50 4.74 -9.49
N LEU A 134 15.90 5.41 -8.41
CA LEU A 134 15.63 5.02 -7.03
C LEU A 134 15.55 6.24 -6.10
N ASP A 135 14.36 6.54 -5.61
CA ASP A 135 14.12 7.54 -4.58
C ASP A 135 13.68 6.92 -3.26
N LYS A 136 14.09 7.55 -2.15
CA LYS A 136 13.76 7.07 -0.81
C LYS A 136 13.19 8.17 0.07
N TYR A 137 12.07 7.85 0.68
CA TYR A 137 11.37 8.69 1.62
C TYR A 137 11.12 7.92 2.92
N ASP A 138 11.03 8.64 4.03
CA ASP A 138 10.52 8.10 5.29
C ASP A 138 9.25 8.85 5.67
N THR A 139 8.29 8.12 6.20
CA THR A 139 7.08 8.67 6.78
C THR A 139 6.69 7.97 8.07
N THR A 140 5.83 8.60 8.86
CA THR A 140 5.30 8.07 10.13
C THR A 140 3.89 7.49 9.97
N ALA A 141 3.46 7.18 8.74
CA ALA A 141 2.08 6.84 8.42
C ALA A 141 1.95 5.78 7.31
N ALA A 142 0.75 5.19 7.22
CA ALA A 142 0.37 4.33 6.09
C ALA A 142 0.18 5.15 4.80
N ILE A 143 0.43 4.50 3.66
CA ILE A 143 0.01 5.06 2.37
C ILE A 143 -1.48 4.81 2.19
N SER A 144 -2.20 5.85 1.79
CA SER A 144 -3.58 5.75 1.35
C SER A 144 -3.72 5.96 -0.15
N TYR A 145 -2.72 6.49 -0.83
CA TYR A 145 -2.87 6.87 -2.23
C TYR A 145 -1.53 6.85 -2.96
N ALA A 146 -1.52 6.27 -4.15
CA ALA A 146 -0.38 6.28 -5.05
C ALA A 146 -0.88 6.50 -6.48
N THR A 147 -0.14 7.25 -7.29
CA THR A 147 -0.50 7.51 -8.67
C THR A 147 0.72 7.59 -9.56
N THR A 148 0.57 7.10 -10.77
CA THR A 148 1.57 7.21 -11.82
C THR A 148 1.03 8.07 -12.95
N TRP A 149 1.91 8.76 -13.69
CA TRP A 149 1.51 9.59 -14.83
C TRP A 149 2.31 9.21 -16.08
N GLU A 150 1.61 8.99 -17.19
CA GLU A 150 2.17 8.78 -18.54
C GLU A 150 3.24 7.66 -18.67
N ASN A 151 2.80 6.40 -18.84
CA ASN A 151 3.67 5.23 -19.13
C ASN A 151 4.91 5.02 -18.22
N PRO A 152 4.89 5.24 -16.89
CA PRO A 152 6.01 4.89 -16.05
C PRO A 152 5.94 3.41 -15.65
N ASP A 153 7.13 2.81 -15.52
CA ASP A 153 7.35 1.53 -14.85
C ASP A 153 7.72 1.86 -13.41
N ALA A 154 6.76 2.36 -12.61
CA ALA A 154 7.02 2.87 -11.28
C ALA A 154 6.57 1.85 -10.21
N LYS A 155 7.52 1.45 -9.39
CA LYS A 155 7.34 0.56 -8.26
C LYS A 155 7.46 1.36 -6.97
N VAL A 156 6.39 1.40 -6.18
CA VAL A 156 6.36 2.04 -4.86
C VAL A 156 6.33 0.95 -3.79
N GLU A 157 7.48 0.66 -3.19
CA GLU A 157 7.58 -0.28 -2.07
C GLU A 157 7.46 0.43 -0.74
N ILE A 158 6.70 -0.17 0.19
CA ILE A 158 6.44 0.41 1.52
C ILE A 158 6.87 -0.59 2.59
N TYR A 159 7.97 -0.27 3.26
CA TYR A 159 8.47 -1.09 4.35
C TYR A 159 8.08 -0.47 5.70
N TYR A 160 7.08 -1.04 6.36
CA TYR A 160 6.77 -0.69 7.75
C TYR A 160 7.79 -1.30 8.70
N ASN A 161 8.33 -0.48 9.60
CA ASN A 161 9.07 -0.97 10.76
C ASN A 161 8.05 -1.40 11.84
N ILE A 162 7.69 -2.69 11.83
CA ILE A 162 6.78 -3.31 12.81
C ILE A 162 7.57 -3.88 13.99
#